data_AF-A0A532EXJ3-F1
#
_entry.id   AF-A0A532EXJ3-F1
#
_cell.length_a   1.000
_cell.length_b   1.000
_cell.length_c   1.000
_cell.angle_alpha   90.00
_cell.angle_beta   90.00
_cell.angle_gamma   90.00
#
_symmetry.space_group_name_H-M   'P 1'
#
loop_
_entity.id
_entity.type
_entity.pdbx_description
1 polymer ?
#
loop_
_entity_poly.entity_id
_entity_poly.type
_entity_poly.pdbx_seq_one_letter_code
_entity_poly.pdbx_strand_id
1 'polypeptide(L)'
;MLNETREGALMSQQTSSSSMIAGAVSIVALGLVWATVAGNFPSHEELFSTAPPAEARQVVRPLPSLSVPPTLDLTIPTSPPLPSEAVQASPGDDRSRDSHIETPVVTRLDSRGLQAGRLKCEADIEQLCPDSSDGSMRTRCLQQRAKQLPPLCQNQLKEQFVKWREDRSRVMEACDEDVKRFCRAVKPGGGQIFQCLQSHGQEVTDRCYQTLPKGTLFFK
;
A
#
# COMPACT_ATOMS: atom_id res chain seq x y z
N MET A 1 44.63 37.85 39.90
CA MET A 1 43.63 36.82 39.60
C MET A 1 42.21 37.35 39.85
N LEU A 2 41.77 38.36 39.11
CA LEU A 2 40.43 38.96 39.23
C LEU A 2 40.02 39.49 37.83
N ASN A 3 39.77 38.61 36.86
CA ASN A 3 39.04 39.03 35.65
C ASN A 3 38.32 37.91 34.87
N GLU A 4 38.24 36.68 35.38
CA GLU A 4 37.74 35.52 34.61
C GLU A 4 36.51 34.86 35.23
N THR A 5 35.68 35.64 35.92
CA THR A 5 34.46 35.12 36.58
C THR A 5 33.18 35.90 36.26
N ARG A 6 33.26 36.93 35.41
CA ARG A 6 32.08 37.76 35.08
C ARG A 6 31.32 37.30 33.83
N GLU A 7 31.94 36.51 32.95
CA GLU A 7 31.30 36.10 31.69
C GLU A 7 30.45 34.83 31.82
N GLY A 8 30.64 34.03 32.88
CA GLY A 8 29.90 32.79 33.12
C GLY A 8 28.48 32.97 33.69
N ALA A 9 28.13 34.16 34.20
CA ALA A 9 26.85 34.38 34.87
C ALA A 9 25.75 34.94 33.94
N LEU A 10 26.10 35.47 32.76
CA LEU A 10 25.12 36.08 31.86
C LEU A 10 24.44 35.06 30.92
N MET A 11 25.04 33.88 30.74
CA MET A 11 24.55 32.88 29.78
C MET A 11 23.50 31.92 30.37
N SER A 12 23.27 31.95 31.68
CA SER A 12 22.35 31.02 32.37
C SER A 12 20.91 31.53 32.47
N GLN A 13 20.64 32.80 32.18
CA GLN A 13 19.29 33.38 32.34
C GLN A 13 18.46 33.37 31.04
N GLN A 14 19.08 33.12 29.88
CA GLN A 14 18.43 33.27 28.57
C GLN A 14 17.86 31.96 27.98
N THR A 15 17.98 30.82 28.67
CA THR A 15 17.58 29.49 28.18
C THR A 15 16.29 28.94 28.82
N SER A 16 15.49 29.77 29.50
CA SER A 16 14.20 29.34 30.07
C SER A 16 12.99 29.71 29.19
N SER A 17 13.03 30.84 28.47
CA SER A 17 11.91 31.27 27.61
C SER A 17 11.84 30.56 26.25
N SER A 18 12.96 30.07 25.71
CA SER A 18 13.01 29.49 24.36
C SER A 18 12.36 28.10 24.25
N SER A 19 12.40 27.32 25.33
CA SER A 19 11.90 25.93 25.34
C SER A 19 10.36 25.85 25.38
N MET A 20 9.73 26.76 26.12
CA MET A 20 8.25 26.83 26.23
C MET A 20 7.61 27.35 24.92
N ILE A 21 8.26 28.29 24.25
CA ILE A 21 7.79 28.86 22.98
C ILE A 21 7.96 27.84 21.84
N ALA A 22 9.09 27.11 21.81
CA ALA A 22 9.30 26.05 20.81
C ALA A 22 8.28 24.92 20.94
N GLY A 23 7.94 24.51 22.18
CA GLY A 23 6.91 23.49 22.42
C GLY A 23 5.51 23.92 21.97
N ALA A 24 5.13 25.17 22.25
CA ALA A 24 3.82 25.70 21.84
C ALA A 24 3.69 25.76 20.31
N VAL A 25 4.74 26.19 19.60
CA VAL A 25 4.73 26.25 18.12
C VAL A 25 4.58 24.86 17.51
N SER A 26 5.23 23.83 18.06
CA SER A 26 5.08 22.45 17.59
C SER A 26 3.66 21.90 17.81
N ILE A 27 3.04 22.16 18.96
CA ILE A 27 1.67 21.70 19.25
C ILE A 27 0.67 22.40 18.34
N VAL A 28 0.81 23.71 18.13
CA VAL A 28 -0.05 24.47 17.21
C VAL A 28 0.12 23.98 15.76
N ALA A 29 1.35 23.73 15.31
CA ALA A 29 1.61 23.19 13.98
C ALA A 29 0.99 21.79 13.80
N LEU A 30 1.14 20.90 14.79
CA LEU A 30 0.53 19.56 14.76
C LEU A 30 -1.00 19.63 14.77
N GLY A 31 -1.59 20.53 15.56
CA GLY A 31 -3.04 20.76 15.61
C GLY A 31 -3.60 21.31 14.30
N LEU A 32 -2.89 22.26 13.66
CA LEU A 32 -3.27 22.79 12.35
C LEU A 32 -3.20 21.71 11.26
N VAL A 33 -2.13 20.91 11.24
CA VAL A 33 -2.01 19.79 10.30
C VAL A 33 -3.15 18.78 10.52
N TRP A 34 -3.42 18.38 11.77
CA TRP A 34 -4.53 17.48 12.08
C TRP A 34 -5.90 18.04 11.66
N ALA A 35 -6.15 19.34 11.90
CA ALA A 35 -7.39 20.00 11.50
C ALA A 35 -7.54 20.05 9.97
N THR A 36 -6.45 20.30 9.23
CA THR A 36 -6.49 20.26 7.76
C THR A 36 -6.73 18.85 7.23
N VAL A 37 -6.15 17.83 7.84
CA VAL A 37 -6.39 16.42 7.47
C VAL A 37 -7.85 16.04 7.77
N ALA A 38 -8.38 16.42 8.93
CA ALA A 38 -9.77 16.14 9.30
C ALA A 38 -10.77 16.93 8.42
N GLY A 39 -10.48 18.18 8.08
CA GLY A 39 -11.35 19.01 7.23
C GLY A 39 -11.27 18.66 5.75
N ASN A 40 -10.18 18.06 5.29
CA ASN A 40 -10.07 17.52 3.92
C ASN A 40 -10.66 16.10 3.81
N PHE A 41 -10.91 15.43 4.94
CA PHE A 41 -11.53 14.11 4.97
C PHE A 41 -13.06 14.27 4.93
N PRO A 42 -13.75 13.75 3.90
CA PRO A 42 -15.21 13.79 3.85
C PRO A 42 -15.76 13.00 5.05
N SER A 43 -16.60 13.66 5.84
CA SER A 43 -17.29 13.12 7.01
C SER A 43 -18.09 11.86 6.65
N HIS A 44 -17.87 10.79 7.40
CA HIS A 44 -18.55 9.49 7.33
C HIS A 44 -20.02 9.53 7.84
N GLU A 45 -20.65 10.70 7.79
CA GLU A 45 -21.97 11.01 8.36
C GLU A 45 -23.13 10.80 7.38
N GLU A 46 -22.91 10.09 6.26
CA GLU A 46 -23.98 9.65 5.34
C GLU A 46 -24.05 8.12 5.22
N LEU A 47 -23.42 7.36 6.15
CA LEU A 47 -23.55 5.88 6.21
C LEU A 47 -24.45 5.38 7.34
N PHE A 48 -24.93 6.27 8.21
CA PHE A 48 -25.80 5.92 9.33
C PHE A 48 -27.13 6.67 9.27
N SER A 49 -27.85 6.52 8.14
CA SER A 49 -29.27 6.86 8.12
C SER A 49 -30.12 5.60 8.17
N THR A 50 -30.79 5.44 9.31
CA THR A 50 -32.07 4.75 9.49
C THR A 50 -32.06 3.23 9.75
N ALA A 51 -32.06 2.88 11.04
CA ALA A 51 -32.97 1.85 11.59
C ALA A 51 -33.78 2.56 12.70
N PRO A 52 -35.11 2.37 12.86
CA PRO A 52 -35.76 1.08 13.20
C PRO A 52 -37.23 0.97 12.67
N PRO A 53 -38.15 0.14 13.23
CA PRO A 53 -38.13 -1.30 13.53
C PRO A 53 -39.17 -2.09 12.70
N ALA A 54 -39.14 -3.42 12.86
CA ALA A 54 -40.11 -4.37 12.33
C ALA A 54 -41.52 -4.17 12.91
N GLU A 55 -42.57 -4.14 12.05
CA GLU A 55 -43.88 -4.77 12.34
C GLU A 55 -44.83 -4.79 11.12
N ALA A 56 -45.77 -5.75 11.16
CA ALA A 56 -47.02 -5.88 10.39
C ALA A 56 -47.00 -6.46 8.94
N ARG A 57 -47.04 -7.79 8.92
CA ARG A 57 -47.86 -8.71 8.09
C ARG A 57 -49.04 -8.05 7.33
N GLN A 58 -49.24 -8.36 6.04
CA GLN A 58 -50.49 -9.00 5.53
C GLN A 58 -50.55 -9.31 4.01
N VAL A 59 -51.05 -10.53 3.75
CA VAL A 59 -51.99 -10.98 2.70
C VAL A 59 -51.48 -11.27 1.27
N VAL A 60 -51.58 -12.56 0.95
CA VAL A 60 -51.51 -13.22 -0.36
C VAL A 60 -52.70 -12.85 -1.26
N ARG A 61 -52.47 -12.52 -2.54
CA ARG A 61 -53.16 -13.10 -3.73
C ARG A 61 -52.59 -12.60 -5.08
N PRO A 62 -52.90 -13.24 -6.24
CA PRO A 62 -51.90 -13.62 -7.24
C PRO A 62 -51.91 -12.77 -8.53
N LEU A 63 -50.88 -13.01 -9.35
CA LEU A 63 -50.54 -12.47 -10.67
C LEU A 63 -51.73 -12.19 -11.63
N PRO A 64 -51.57 -11.21 -12.56
CA PRO A 64 -51.34 -11.63 -13.94
C PRO A 64 -50.27 -10.84 -14.71
N SER A 65 -49.95 -11.40 -15.86
CA SER A 65 -48.87 -11.20 -16.82
C SER A 65 -48.84 -9.89 -17.62
N LEU A 66 -47.67 -9.69 -18.26
CA LEU A 66 -47.39 -9.00 -19.54
C LEU A 66 -47.30 -7.46 -19.52
N SER A 67 -46.12 -6.91 -19.85
CA SER A 67 -45.90 -6.12 -21.09
C SER A 67 -44.53 -5.41 -21.13
N VAL A 68 -43.82 -5.72 -22.23
CA VAL A 68 -42.73 -5.06 -22.99
C VAL A 68 -42.28 -3.63 -22.57
N PRO A 69 -40.96 -3.33 -22.55
CA PRO A 69 -40.43 -1.97 -22.39
C PRO A 69 -40.46 -1.17 -23.72
N PRO A 70 -40.70 0.16 -23.70
CA PRO A 70 -40.70 0.97 -24.92
C PRO A 70 -39.27 1.25 -25.42
N THR A 71 -39.03 0.96 -26.70
CA THR A 71 -37.89 1.47 -27.47
C THR A 71 -38.22 2.88 -27.95
N LEU A 72 -37.43 3.88 -27.55
CA LEU A 72 -37.51 5.22 -28.12
C LEU A 72 -36.64 5.26 -29.38
N ASP A 73 -37.30 5.37 -30.52
CA ASP A 73 -36.73 5.58 -31.85
C ASP A 73 -36.41 7.08 -32.03
N LEU A 74 -35.15 7.40 -32.32
CA LEU A 74 -34.72 8.75 -32.68
C LEU A 74 -34.19 8.73 -34.12
N THR A 75 -35.12 8.59 -35.07
CA THR A 75 -34.87 8.91 -36.48
C THR A 75 -34.53 10.40 -36.60
N ILE A 76 -33.28 10.73 -36.94
CA ILE A 76 -32.84 12.10 -37.22
C ILE A 76 -33.10 12.42 -38.71
N PRO A 77 -33.80 13.52 -39.04
CA PRO A 77 -34.11 13.89 -40.41
C PRO A 77 -32.89 14.41 -41.17
N THR A 78 -32.68 13.83 -42.36
CA THR A 78 -31.80 14.27 -43.44
C THR A 78 -32.09 15.71 -43.88
N SER A 79 -31.04 16.50 -44.13
CA SER A 79 -31.07 17.74 -44.92
C SER A 79 -29.77 17.84 -45.76
N PRO A 80 -29.80 18.47 -46.95
CA PRO A 80 -29.01 18.09 -48.14
C PRO A 80 -27.65 18.81 -48.30
N PRO A 81 -26.77 18.38 -49.25
CA PRO A 81 -25.38 18.84 -49.33
C PRO A 81 -25.09 19.92 -50.41
N LEU A 82 -23.84 20.44 -50.37
CA LEU A 82 -22.99 21.14 -51.38
C LEU A 82 -22.75 22.66 -51.20
N PRO A 83 -21.66 23.26 -51.76
CA PRO A 83 -20.42 22.69 -52.35
C PRO A 83 -19.07 23.31 -51.85
N SER A 84 -17.98 22.63 -52.25
CA SER A 84 -16.54 22.96 -52.33
C SER A 84 -16.04 24.40 -52.11
N GLU A 85 -14.98 24.60 -51.31
CA GLU A 85 -13.58 24.75 -51.79
C GLU A 85 -12.57 25.11 -50.66
N ALA A 86 -11.30 24.78 -50.91
CA ALA A 86 -10.05 25.37 -50.39
C ALA A 86 -9.55 25.10 -48.94
N VAL A 87 -8.68 24.08 -48.85
CA VAL A 87 -7.28 24.14 -48.38
C VAL A 87 -6.95 25.12 -47.24
N GLN A 88 -6.54 24.58 -46.08
CA GLN A 88 -5.22 24.85 -45.48
C GLN A 88 -4.86 23.83 -44.39
N ALA A 89 -3.60 23.40 -44.42
CA ALA A 89 -3.01 22.32 -43.65
C ALA A 89 -2.65 22.74 -42.21
N SER A 90 -2.70 21.79 -41.28
CA SER A 90 -1.78 21.77 -40.12
C SER A 90 -1.49 20.33 -39.69
N PRO A 91 -0.24 20.00 -39.27
CA PRO A 91 0.23 18.64 -38.98
C PRO A 91 -0.22 18.24 -37.57
N GLY A 92 -0.61 17.00 -37.25
CA GLY A 92 -0.03 15.73 -37.61
C GLY A 92 0.18 14.97 -36.30
N ASP A 93 -0.74 14.08 -35.94
CA ASP A 93 -0.38 12.82 -35.27
C ASP A 93 -1.44 11.76 -35.61
N ASP A 94 -0.92 10.70 -36.22
CA ASP A 94 -1.59 9.79 -37.13
C ASP A 94 -2.56 8.85 -36.40
N ARG A 95 -3.84 8.90 -36.80
CA ARG A 95 -4.88 7.99 -36.34
C ARG A 95 -5.08 6.91 -37.40
N SER A 96 -4.21 5.90 -37.43
CA SER A 96 -4.41 4.73 -38.27
C SER A 96 -5.48 3.82 -37.64
N ARG A 97 -6.62 3.76 -38.31
CA ARG A 97 -7.73 2.85 -38.04
C ARG A 97 -7.53 1.65 -38.95
N ASP A 98 -7.14 0.51 -38.41
CA ASP A 98 -7.22 -0.75 -39.15
C ASP A 98 -7.65 -1.92 -38.26
N SER A 99 -8.69 -2.59 -38.75
CA SER A 99 -9.10 -3.98 -38.57
C SER A 99 -9.31 -4.57 -37.17
N HIS A 100 -10.54 -5.04 -36.97
CA HIS A 100 -10.96 -6.00 -35.96
C HIS A 100 -9.99 -7.19 -35.85
N ILE A 101 -9.19 -7.19 -34.80
CA ILE A 101 -8.78 -8.38 -34.05
C ILE A 101 -8.90 -7.98 -32.59
N GLU A 102 -9.75 -8.67 -31.83
CA GLU A 102 -9.91 -8.49 -30.39
C GLU A 102 -8.64 -8.97 -29.68
N THR A 103 -7.58 -8.18 -29.81
CA THR A 103 -6.41 -8.25 -28.96
C THR A 103 -6.77 -7.54 -27.66
N PRO A 104 -6.53 -8.15 -26.49
CA PRO A 104 -6.83 -7.49 -25.23
C PRO A 104 -5.99 -6.21 -25.21
N VAL A 105 -6.68 -5.07 -25.17
CA VAL A 105 -6.06 -3.76 -25.00
C VAL A 105 -5.34 -3.83 -23.66
N VAL A 106 -4.05 -4.16 -23.70
CA VAL A 106 -3.14 -3.84 -22.62
C VAL A 106 -3.03 -2.33 -22.69
N THR A 107 -3.96 -1.67 -22.01
CA THR A 107 -3.85 -0.25 -21.72
C THR A 107 -2.44 -0.08 -21.16
N ARG A 108 -1.60 0.74 -21.83
CA ARG A 108 -0.27 1.04 -21.30
C ARG A 108 -0.46 1.47 -19.86
N LEU A 109 0.00 0.62 -18.94
CA LEU A 109 -0.18 0.88 -17.54
C LEU A 109 0.68 2.09 -17.23
N ASP A 110 0.05 3.25 -17.06
CA ASP A 110 0.74 4.46 -16.62
C ASP A 110 1.47 4.18 -15.30
N SER A 111 2.54 4.92 -15.01
CA SER A 111 3.30 4.78 -13.76
C SER A 111 2.40 4.84 -12.52
N ARG A 112 1.31 5.63 -12.58
CA ARG A 112 0.28 5.70 -11.53
C ARG A 112 -0.56 4.43 -11.45
N GLY A 113 -0.91 3.84 -12.59
CA GLY A 113 -1.63 2.56 -12.65
C GLY A 113 -0.82 1.39 -12.08
N LEU A 114 0.49 1.38 -12.31
CA LEU A 114 1.39 0.39 -11.72
C LEU A 114 1.50 0.54 -10.20
N GLN A 115 1.58 1.77 -9.71
CA GLN A 115 1.60 2.05 -8.27
C GLN A 115 0.26 1.67 -7.61
N ALA A 116 -0.87 2.04 -8.22
CA ALA A 116 -2.18 1.63 -7.76
C ALA A 116 -2.34 0.10 -7.75
N GLY A 117 -1.79 -0.58 -8.77
CA GLY A 117 -1.74 -2.04 -8.84
C GLY A 117 -0.91 -2.66 -7.71
N ARG A 118 0.21 -2.03 -7.31
CA ARG A 118 1.02 -2.49 -6.18
C ARG A 118 0.29 -2.33 -4.85
N LEU A 119 -0.30 -1.16 -4.60
CA LEU A 119 -1.08 -0.91 -3.38
C LEU A 119 -2.27 -1.87 -3.27
N LYS A 120 -2.94 -2.15 -4.39
CA LYS A 120 -4.02 -3.13 -4.44
C LYS A 120 -3.54 -4.56 -4.22
N CYS A 121 -2.41 -4.94 -4.83
CA CYS A 121 -1.76 -6.24 -4.61
C CYS A 121 -1.45 -6.46 -3.12
N GLU A 122 -0.91 -5.44 -2.44
CA GLU A 122 -0.62 -5.49 -1.00
C GLU A 122 -1.91 -5.69 -0.19
N ALA A 123 -2.97 -4.94 -0.48
CA ALA A 123 -4.27 -5.12 0.18
C ALA A 123 -4.89 -6.51 -0.07
N ASP A 124 -4.82 -7.02 -1.31
CA ASP A 124 -5.32 -8.35 -1.68
C ASP A 124 -4.54 -9.45 -0.96
N ILE A 125 -3.22 -9.30 -0.82
CA ILE A 125 -2.33 -10.20 -0.08
C ILE A 125 -2.72 -10.26 1.40
N GLU A 126 -2.96 -9.12 2.05
CA GLU A 126 -3.37 -9.07 3.47
C GLU A 126 -4.70 -9.77 3.72
N GLN A 127 -5.65 -9.65 2.78
CA GLN A 127 -6.94 -10.34 2.89
C GLN A 127 -6.80 -11.85 2.63
N LEU A 128 -5.94 -12.23 1.69
CA LEU A 128 -5.77 -13.62 1.26
C LEU A 128 -4.94 -14.45 2.24
N CYS A 129 -3.91 -13.83 2.81
CA CYS A 129 -2.91 -14.43 3.69
C CYS A 129 -2.57 -13.42 4.80
N PRO A 130 -3.38 -13.34 5.87
CA PRO A 130 -3.17 -12.36 6.93
C PRO A 130 -1.83 -12.55 7.65
N ASP A 131 -1.36 -11.47 8.26
CA ASP A 131 -0.17 -11.49 9.11
C ASP A 131 -0.28 -12.55 10.20
N SER A 132 0.79 -13.32 10.34
CA SER A 132 0.91 -14.37 11.34
C SER A 132 2.18 -14.12 12.15
N SER A 133 2.12 -14.42 13.45
CA SER A 133 3.30 -14.44 14.31
C SER A 133 4.35 -15.44 13.83
N ASP A 134 3.92 -16.46 13.09
CA ASP A 134 4.80 -17.38 12.38
C ASP A 134 4.90 -16.96 10.90
N GLY A 135 6.01 -16.30 10.56
CA GLY A 135 6.29 -15.91 9.18
C GLY A 135 6.28 -17.07 8.18
N SER A 136 6.48 -18.33 8.63
CA SER A 136 6.41 -19.50 7.74
C SER A 136 5.00 -19.81 7.30
N MET A 137 3.99 -19.53 8.14
CA MET A 137 2.59 -19.76 7.80
C MET A 137 2.15 -18.81 6.70
N ARG A 138 2.46 -17.52 6.83
CA ARG A 138 2.19 -16.51 5.80
C ARG A 138 2.92 -16.83 4.50
N THR A 139 4.22 -17.12 4.59
CA THR A 139 5.04 -17.54 3.43
C THR A 139 4.41 -18.75 2.70
N ARG A 140 4.00 -19.79 3.44
CA ARG A 140 3.36 -20.99 2.86
C ARG A 140 2.02 -20.66 2.22
N CYS A 141 1.20 -19.84 2.87
CA CYS A 141 -0.08 -19.38 2.33
C CYS A 141 0.12 -18.69 0.97
N LEU A 142 1.07 -17.73 0.92
CA LEU A 142 1.36 -16.98 -0.30
C LEU A 142 1.90 -17.87 -1.41
N GLN A 143 2.77 -18.83 -1.10
CA GLN A 143 3.25 -19.80 -2.08
C GLN A 143 2.13 -20.66 -2.67
N GLN A 144 1.16 -21.06 -1.85
CA GLN A 144 0.03 -21.89 -2.29
C GLN A 144 -1.02 -21.09 -3.07
N ARG A 145 -1.25 -19.83 -2.68
CA ARG A 145 -2.33 -19.00 -3.21
C ARG A 145 -1.86 -17.94 -4.22
N ALA A 146 -0.57 -17.86 -4.52
CA ALA A 146 -0.01 -16.88 -5.47
C ALA A 146 -0.80 -16.84 -6.80
N LYS A 147 -1.21 -18.01 -7.32
CA LYS A 147 -1.96 -18.12 -8.58
C LYS A 147 -3.36 -17.48 -8.54
N GLN A 148 -3.91 -17.23 -7.35
CA GLN A 148 -5.21 -16.57 -7.17
C GLN A 148 -5.10 -15.05 -7.29
N LEU A 149 -3.88 -14.50 -7.29
CA LEU A 149 -3.63 -13.06 -7.44
C LEU A 149 -3.58 -12.65 -8.93
N PRO A 150 -3.80 -11.38 -9.26
CA PRO A 150 -3.63 -10.87 -10.63
C PRO A 150 -2.20 -11.09 -11.15
N PRO A 151 -1.98 -11.25 -12.48
CA PRO A 151 -0.67 -11.56 -13.04
C PRO A 151 0.43 -10.52 -12.72
N LEU A 152 0.06 -9.23 -12.63
CA LEU A 152 1.00 -8.20 -12.18
C LEU A 152 1.44 -8.41 -10.73
N CYS A 153 0.52 -8.83 -9.86
CA CYS A 153 0.80 -9.11 -8.45
C CYS A 153 1.62 -10.40 -8.30
N GLN A 154 1.37 -11.42 -9.12
CA GLN A 154 2.16 -12.66 -9.13
C GLN A 154 3.64 -12.40 -9.43
N ASN A 155 3.93 -11.57 -10.43
CA ASN A 155 5.30 -11.22 -10.79
C ASN A 155 5.99 -10.43 -9.66
N GLN A 156 5.31 -9.41 -9.10
CA GLN A 156 5.80 -8.65 -7.94
C GLN A 156 6.12 -9.58 -6.75
N LEU A 157 5.19 -10.47 -6.40
CA LEU A 157 5.33 -11.40 -5.29
C LEU A 157 6.51 -12.36 -5.52
N LYS A 158 6.67 -12.86 -6.75
CA LYS A 158 7.80 -13.74 -7.11
C LYS A 158 9.14 -13.04 -6.96
N GLU A 159 9.26 -11.81 -7.42
CA GLU A 159 10.47 -10.99 -7.27
C GLU A 159 10.79 -10.75 -5.79
N GLN A 160 9.78 -10.39 -5.00
CA GLN A 160 9.92 -10.24 -3.55
C GLN A 160 10.39 -11.54 -2.90
N PHE A 161 9.85 -12.70 -3.29
CA PHE A 161 10.28 -14.00 -2.74
C PHE A 161 11.73 -14.33 -3.08
N VAL A 162 12.19 -14.00 -4.28
CA VAL A 162 13.60 -14.18 -4.66
C VAL A 162 14.50 -13.33 -3.76
N LYS A 163 14.20 -12.03 -3.65
CA LYS A 163 14.96 -11.11 -2.81
C LYS A 163 14.99 -11.57 -1.34
N TRP A 164 13.84 -11.92 -0.78
CA TRP A 164 13.76 -12.42 0.59
C TRP A 164 14.59 -13.68 0.80
N ARG A 165 14.58 -14.63 -0.14
CA ARG A 165 15.39 -15.85 -0.03
C ARG A 165 16.89 -15.54 -0.07
N GLU A 166 17.32 -14.62 -0.92
CA GLU A 166 18.71 -14.23 -0.99
C GLU A 166 19.17 -13.53 0.28
N ASP A 167 18.40 -12.57 0.79
CA ASP A 167 18.73 -11.87 2.02
C ASP A 167 18.77 -12.83 3.22
N ARG A 168 17.82 -13.78 3.27
CA ARG A 168 17.84 -14.88 4.22
C ARG A 168 19.12 -15.72 4.10
N SER A 169 19.51 -16.08 2.89
CA SER A 169 20.70 -16.88 2.63
C SER A 169 21.97 -16.15 3.07
N ARG A 170 22.10 -14.86 2.72
CA ARG A 170 23.24 -14.02 3.08
C ARG A 170 23.44 -13.96 4.59
N VAL A 171 22.36 -13.79 5.35
CA VAL A 171 22.42 -13.76 6.81
C VAL A 171 22.77 -15.14 7.38
N MET A 172 22.17 -16.22 6.87
CA MET A 172 22.48 -17.57 7.36
C MET A 172 23.94 -17.95 7.12
N GLU A 173 24.51 -17.55 5.98
CA GLU A 173 25.93 -17.77 5.70
C GLU A 173 26.84 -16.95 6.63
N ALA A 174 26.49 -15.68 6.88
CA ALA A 174 27.25 -14.81 7.78
C ALA A 174 27.18 -15.26 9.25
N CYS A 175 26.06 -15.87 9.65
CA CYS A 175 25.75 -16.21 11.03
C CYS A 175 25.82 -17.73 11.34
N ASP A 176 26.32 -18.57 10.44
CA ASP A 176 26.25 -20.04 10.58
C ASP A 176 26.82 -20.55 11.91
N GLU A 177 27.98 -20.04 12.31
CA GLU A 177 28.63 -20.39 13.59
C GLU A 177 27.84 -19.86 14.80
N ASP A 178 27.30 -18.65 14.71
CA ASP A 178 26.49 -18.04 15.76
C ASP A 178 25.15 -18.80 15.95
N VAL A 179 24.55 -19.28 14.85
CA VAL A 179 23.35 -20.12 14.90
C VAL A 179 23.64 -21.42 15.64
N LYS A 180 24.77 -22.08 15.38
CA LYS A 180 25.16 -23.32 16.08
C LYS A 180 25.44 -23.06 17.57
N ARG A 181 26.03 -21.92 17.90
CA ARG A 181 26.40 -21.56 19.27
C ARG A 181 25.19 -21.17 20.12
N PHE A 182 24.37 -20.25 19.64
CA PHE A 182 23.29 -19.63 20.41
C PHE A 182 21.91 -20.23 20.11
N CYS A 183 21.65 -20.61 18.86
CA CYS A 183 20.30 -20.92 18.37
C CYS A 183 20.06 -22.40 18.03
N ARG A 184 20.90 -23.32 18.51
CA ARG A 184 20.83 -24.78 18.20
C ARG A 184 19.48 -25.44 18.51
N ALA A 185 18.76 -24.95 19.51
CA ALA A 185 17.47 -25.50 19.94
C ALA A 185 16.28 -24.87 19.21
N VAL A 186 16.53 -23.86 18.38
CA VAL A 186 15.49 -23.12 17.66
C VAL A 186 15.09 -23.91 16.41
N LYS A 187 13.78 -24.11 16.23
CA LYS A 187 13.26 -24.82 15.05
C LYS A 187 13.54 -23.98 13.80
N PRO A 188 14.07 -24.60 12.72
CA PRO A 188 14.23 -23.91 11.46
C PRO A 188 12.88 -23.57 10.85
N GLY A 189 12.78 -22.38 10.27
CA GLY A 189 11.55 -21.89 9.66
C GLY A 189 10.98 -20.69 10.41
N GLY A 190 10.09 -19.98 9.72
CA GLY A 190 9.31 -18.89 10.31
C GLY A 190 10.14 -17.81 10.97
N GLY A 191 11.37 -17.63 10.48
CA GLY A 191 12.43 -16.74 10.94
C GLY A 191 12.76 -16.73 12.44
N GLN A 192 12.41 -17.78 13.19
CA GLN A 192 12.71 -17.89 14.62
C GLN A 192 14.23 -17.84 14.89
N ILE A 193 15.03 -18.40 13.98
CA ILE A 193 16.50 -18.33 14.06
C ILE A 193 16.98 -16.88 14.02
N PHE A 194 16.39 -16.03 13.17
CA PHE A 194 16.77 -14.61 13.11
C PHE A 194 16.39 -13.86 14.37
N GLN A 195 15.23 -14.16 14.95
CA GLN A 195 14.83 -13.56 16.23
C GLN A 195 15.79 -13.96 17.35
N CYS A 196 16.25 -15.21 17.37
CA CYS A 196 17.27 -15.67 18.30
C CYS A 196 18.63 -14.97 18.07
N LEU A 197 19.09 -14.84 16.83
CA LEU A 197 20.32 -14.10 16.52
C LEU A 197 20.22 -12.63 16.94
N GLN A 198 19.04 -12.01 16.78
CA GLN A 198 18.78 -10.64 17.23
C GLN A 198 18.80 -10.51 18.76
N SER A 199 18.26 -11.47 19.50
CA SER A 199 18.34 -11.44 20.97
C SER A 199 19.77 -11.61 21.47
N HIS A 200 20.63 -12.27 20.69
CA HIS A 200 22.07 -12.41 20.95
C HIS A 200 22.92 -11.39 20.17
N GLY A 201 22.34 -10.28 19.68
CA GLY A 201 23.02 -9.35 18.79
C GLY A 201 24.34 -8.76 19.31
N GLN A 202 24.55 -8.73 20.64
CA GLN A 202 25.81 -8.29 21.26
C GLN A 202 26.83 -9.41 21.45
N GLU A 203 26.40 -10.67 21.33
CA GLU A 203 27.22 -11.87 21.57
C GLU A 203 27.61 -12.59 20.27
N VAL A 204 26.87 -12.33 19.18
CA VAL A 204 27.20 -12.84 17.85
C VAL A 204 28.46 -12.18 17.29
N THR A 205 29.07 -12.82 16.29
CA THR A 205 30.20 -12.23 15.58
C THR A 205 29.86 -10.91 14.89
N ASP A 206 30.86 -10.03 14.73
CA ASP A 206 30.69 -8.75 14.01
C ASP A 206 30.15 -8.96 12.58
N ARG A 207 30.60 -10.02 11.90
CA ARG A 207 30.12 -10.40 10.57
C ARG A 207 28.62 -10.68 10.58
N CYS A 208 28.15 -11.46 11.55
CA CYS A 208 26.73 -11.74 11.70
C CYS A 208 25.96 -10.47 12.04
N TYR A 209 26.43 -9.69 13.04
CA TYR A 209 25.75 -8.48 13.50
C TYR A 209 25.54 -7.44 12.38
N GLN A 210 26.53 -7.26 11.51
CA GLN A 210 26.43 -6.33 10.37
C GLN A 210 25.44 -6.79 9.29
N THR A 211 25.25 -8.11 9.15
CA THR A 211 24.34 -8.68 8.14
C THR A 211 22.91 -8.78 8.67
N LEU A 212 22.72 -8.82 9.99
CA LEU A 212 21.39 -8.86 10.62
C LEU A 212 20.57 -7.61 10.26
N PRO A 213 19.36 -7.77 9.69
CA PRO A 213 18.50 -6.64 9.41
C PRO A 213 17.95 -6.05 10.71
N LYS A 214 17.73 -4.73 10.68
CA LYS A 214 17.09 -3.96 11.75
C LYS A 214 15.58 -4.21 11.70
N GLY A 215 15.14 -5.40 12.08
CA GLY A 215 13.72 -5.79 12.04
C GLY A 215 13.53 -7.29 11.81
N THR A 216 12.30 -7.73 11.61
CA THR A 216 11.99 -9.14 11.38
C THR A 216 12.32 -9.58 9.94
N LEU A 217 12.87 -10.79 9.78
CA LEU A 217 13.09 -11.43 8.47
C LEU A 217 11.94 -12.33 8.03
N PHE A 218 10.71 -11.92 8.32
CA PHE A 218 9.54 -12.60 7.80
C PHE A 218 9.16 -12.01 6.45
N PHE A 219 8.64 -12.85 5.57
CA PHE A 219 8.00 -12.38 4.35
C PHE A 219 6.71 -11.67 4.75
N LYS A 220 6.71 -10.34 4.67
CA LYS A 220 5.54 -9.49 4.90
C LYS A 220 4.90 -9.20 3.56
#